data_AF-A0A932HCG7-F1
#
_entry.id   AF-A0A932HCG7-F1
#
_cell.length_a   1.000
_cell.length_b   1.000
_cell.length_c   1.000
_cell.angle_alpha   90.00
_cell.angle_beta   90.00
_cell.angle_gamma   90.00
#
_symmetry.space_group_name_H-M   'P 1'
#
loop_
_entity.id
_entity.type
_entity.pdbx_description
1 polymer ?
#
loop_
_entity_poly.entity_id
_entity_poly.type
_entity_poly.pdbx_seq_one_letter_code
_entity_poly.pdbx_strand_id
1 'polypeptide(L)'
;TWQILSTTSHGGGKLRPLVVMSPIIAETIAKAGWSKSDVKRYLYEHARRPAWEFERYLRDWTMKGTWNLAEDVRLGRIPKVFHESDDPNRLVPIVWEPKDFMIAVTGDSLRNNAYVFAHQGYLGYPVGKKIELGVEWERLLMEEGR
;
A
#
# COMPACT_ATOMS: atom_id res chain seq x y z
N THR A 1 -12.28 -4.46 3.84
CA THR A 1 -12.44 -3.09 4.32
C THR A 1 -12.19 -2.10 3.18
N TRP A 2 -12.71 -0.86 3.24
CA TRP A 2 -12.68 0.10 2.11
C TRP A 2 -11.27 0.42 1.57
N GLN A 3 -10.24 0.26 2.40
CA GLN A 3 -8.83 0.49 2.06
C GLN A 3 -8.36 -0.34 0.87
N ILE A 4 -8.95 -1.53 0.64
CA ILE A 4 -8.62 -2.43 -0.48
C ILE A 4 -8.89 -1.79 -1.85
N LEU A 5 -9.81 -0.82 -1.90
CA LEU A 5 -10.08 -0.02 -3.09
C LEU A 5 -8.92 0.91 -3.46
N SER A 6 -8.00 1.16 -2.52
CA SER A 6 -6.76 1.88 -2.80
C SER A 6 -5.69 0.95 -3.39
N THR A 7 -5.79 -0.37 -3.17
CA THR A 7 -4.92 -1.38 -3.77
C THR A 7 -5.33 -1.69 -5.20
N THR A 8 -6.63 -1.82 -5.43
CA THR A 8 -7.21 -2.16 -6.73
C THR A 8 -8.10 -1.01 -7.21
N SER A 9 -9.04 -1.24 -8.14
CA SER A 9 -10.03 -0.25 -8.57
C SER A 9 -9.48 1.14 -8.92
N HIS A 10 -10.01 2.21 -8.32
CA HIS A 10 -9.64 3.61 -8.52
C HIS A 10 -8.29 3.97 -7.86
N GLY A 11 -7.84 3.18 -6.89
CA GLY A 11 -6.55 3.38 -6.25
C GLY A 11 -5.37 2.97 -7.13
N GLY A 12 -5.51 1.89 -7.91
CA GLY A 12 -4.48 1.46 -8.86
C GLY A 12 -3.10 1.29 -8.20
N GLY A 13 -3.04 0.54 -7.09
CA GLY A 13 -1.79 0.26 -6.38
C GLY A 13 -1.34 1.35 -5.39
N LYS A 14 -2.18 2.37 -5.14
CA LYS A 14 -1.84 3.50 -4.26
C LYS A 14 -1.91 3.22 -2.78
N LEU A 15 -2.46 2.09 -2.31
CA LEU A 15 -2.48 1.80 -0.88
C LEU A 15 -1.06 1.81 -0.29
N ARG A 16 -0.87 2.56 0.80
CA ARG A 16 0.38 2.67 1.56
C ARG A 16 0.02 2.54 3.04
N PRO A 17 -0.02 1.30 3.58
CA PRO A 17 -0.23 1.10 5.00
C PRO A 17 0.94 1.72 5.76
N LEU A 18 0.65 2.63 6.69
CA LEU A 18 1.64 3.26 7.55
C LEU A 18 1.69 2.51 8.87
N VAL A 19 2.75 1.72 9.04
CA VAL A 19 3.10 1.09 10.31
C VAL A 19 3.81 2.14 11.16
N VAL A 20 3.17 2.52 12.26
CA VAL A 20 3.71 3.41 13.27
C VAL A 20 4.10 2.56 14.46
N MET A 21 5.38 2.54 14.81
CA MET A 21 5.88 1.70 15.91
C MET A 21 6.75 2.51 16.88
N SER A 22 6.72 2.10 18.15
CA SER A 22 7.57 2.64 19.20
C SER A 22 9.07 2.37 18.96
N PRO A 23 9.98 3.22 19.48
CA PRO A 23 11.43 3.03 19.34
C PRO A 23 11.94 1.68 19.83
N ILE A 24 11.42 1.15 20.94
CA ILE A 24 11.84 -0.14 21.50
C ILE A 24 11.59 -1.32 20.53
N ILE A 25 10.48 -1.30 19.80
CA ILE A 25 10.19 -2.32 18.78
C ILE A 25 11.17 -2.20 17.63
N ALA A 26 11.35 -0.98 17.09
CA ALA A 26 12.24 -0.73 15.97
C ALA A 26 13.69 -1.13 16.30
N GLU A 27 14.17 -0.78 17.49
CA GLU A 27 15.51 -1.14 17.96
C GLU A 27 15.66 -2.65 18.13
N THR A 28 14.64 -3.33 18.67
CA THR A 28 14.67 -4.79 18.83
C THR A 28 14.77 -5.49 17.48
N ILE A 29 13.97 -5.06 16.49
CA ILE A 29 14.01 -5.58 15.11
C ILE A 29 15.39 -5.33 14.48
N ALA A 30 15.92 -4.11 14.63
CA ALA A 30 17.24 -3.75 14.10
C ALA A 30 18.37 -4.59 14.75
N LYS A 31 18.32 -4.79 16.08
CA LYS A 31 19.26 -5.65 16.83
C LYS A 31 19.18 -7.12 16.41
N ALA A 32 18.02 -7.57 15.94
CA ALA A 32 17.87 -8.89 15.33
C ALA A 32 18.42 -8.98 13.89
N GLY A 33 19.05 -7.90 13.38
CA GLY A 33 19.71 -7.86 12.09
C GLY A 33 18.82 -7.47 10.90
N TRP A 34 17.59 -7.03 11.15
CA TRP A 34 16.65 -6.70 10.08
C TRP A 34 16.80 -5.26 9.61
N SER A 35 16.90 -5.08 8.29
CA SER A 35 16.78 -3.78 7.65
C SER A 35 15.32 -3.33 7.54
N LYS A 36 15.10 -2.04 7.28
CA LYS A 36 13.76 -1.51 6.97
C LYS A 36 13.13 -2.23 5.76
N SER A 37 13.93 -2.59 4.76
CA SER A 37 13.48 -3.37 3.59
C SER A 37 13.05 -4.79 3.96
N ASP A 38 13.72 -5.43 4.92
CA ASP A 38 13.35 -6.77 5.38
C ASP A 38 11.98 -6.74 6.05
N VAL A 39 11.73 -5.75 6.92
CA VAL A 39 10.42 -5.55 7.54
C VAL A 39 9.34 -5.35 6.48
N LYS A 40 9.58 -4.50 5.48
CA LYS A 40 8.62 -4.26 4.39
C LYS A 40 8.35 -5.51 3.56
N ARG A 41 9.39 -6.29 3.25
CA ARG A 41 9.27 -7.58 2.55
C ARG A 41 8.46 -8.58 3.38
N TYR A 42 8.76 -8.70 4.66
CA TYR A 42 8.01 -9.57 5.58
C TYR A 42 6.53 -9.19 5.64
N LEU A 43 6.22 -7.90 5.80
CA LEU A 43 4.83 -7.41 5.74
C LEU A 43 4.19 -7.72 4.39
N TYR A 44 4.92 -7.51 3.29
CA TYR A 44 4.45 -7.86 1.96
C TYR A 44 4.26 -9.34 1.76
N GLU A 45 4.94 -10.25 2.45
CA GLU A 45 4.74 -11.70 2.31
C GLU A 45 3.55 -12.18 3.15
N HIS A 46 3.32 -11.57 4.31
CA HIS A 46 2.37 -12.07 5.30
C HIS A 46 1.04 -11.30 5.35
N ALA A 47 1.01 -10.03 4.92
CA ALA A 47 -0.23 -9.26 4.88
C ALA A 47 -1.06 -9.67 3.66
N ARG A 48 -1.90 -10.68 3.85
CA ARG A 48 -2.76 -11.28 2.83
C ARG A 48 -4.22 -11.22 3.21
N ARG A 49 -5.09 -11.20 2.20
CA ARG A 49 -6.53 -11.49 2.35
C ARG A 49 -6.98 -12.45 1.25
N PRO A 50 -8.08 -13.20 1.47
CA PRO A 50 -8.72 -13.97 0.43
C PRO A 50 -9.14 -13.09 -0.76
N ALA A 51 -8.98 -13.60 -1.99
CA ALA A 51 -9.36 -12.90 -3.20
C ALA A 51 -10.85 -12.52 -3.24
N TRP A 52 -11.74 -13.38 -2.72
CA TRP A 52 -13.18 -13.10 -2.69
C TRP A 52 -13.53 -11.81 -1.94
N GLU A 53 -12.73 -11.42 -0.94
CA GLU A 53 -12.97 -10.18 -0.22
C GLU A 53 -12.73 -8.97 -1.09
N PHE A 54 -11.66 -8.97 -1.88
CA PHE A 54 -11.38 -7.92 -2.84
C PHE A 54 -12.56 -7.78 -3.82
N GLU A 55 -12.96 -8.89 -4.43
CA GLU A 55 -14.06 -8.91 -5.42
C GLU A 55 -15.40 -8.45 -4.83
N ARG A 56 -15.69 -8.83 -3.57
CA ARG A 56 -16.86 -8.32 -2.84
C ARG A 56 -16.78 -6.81 -2.63
N TYR A 57 -15.68 -6.30 -2.06
CA TYR A 57 -15.57 -4.85 -1.80
C TYR A 57 -15.55 -4.02 -3.07
N LEU A 58 -15.01 -4.56 -4.16
CA LEU A 58 -15.09 -3.97 -5.49
C LEU A 58 -16.56 -3.80 -5.91
N ARG A 59 -17.42 -4.80 -5.71
CA ARG A 59 -18.86 -4.69 -6.01
C ARG A 59 -19.57 -3.69 -5.12
N ASP A 60 -19.33 -3.78 -3.81
CA ASP A 60 -20.08 -3.04 -2.80
C ASP A 60 -19.77 -1.53 -2.82
N TRP A 61 -18.56 -1.12 -3.24
CA TRP A 61 -18.05 0.23 -3.03
C TRP A 61 -17.44 0.91 -4.27
N THR A 62 -17.55 0.31 -5.46
CA THR A 62 -16.97 0.91 -6.68
C THR A 62 -17.99 1.06 -7.80
N MET A 63 -17.82 2.10 -8.61
CA MET A 63 -18.61 2.35 -9.83
C MET A 63 -18.08 1.63 -11.07
N LYS A 64 -17.12 0.69 -10.91
CA LYS A 64 -16.60 -0.06 -12.06
C LYS A 64 -17.63 -1.10 -12.53
N GLY A 65 -17.67 -1.38 -13.82
CA GLY A 65 -18.50 -2.47 -14.38
C GLY A 65 -17.89 -3.87 -14.23
N THR A 66 -16.65 -3.97 -13.76
CA THR A 66 -15.93 -5.24 -13.60
C THR A 66 -15.34 -5.33 -12.20
N TRP A 67 -15.63 -6.43 -11.51
CA TRP A 67 -15.24 -6.69 -10.12
C TRP A 67 -14.56 -8.05 -9.94
N ASN A 68 -13.88 -8.50 -10.99
CA ASN A 68 -13.23 -9.80 -11.05
C ASN A 68 -11.71 -9.57 -11.17
N LEU A 69 -10.95 -10.11 -10.22
CA LEU A 69 -9.49 -9.92 -10.20
C LEU A 69 -8.80 -10.62 -11.38
N ALA A 70 -9.32 -11.76 -11.83
CA ALA A 70 -8.80 -12.48 -13.00
C ALA A 70 -8.89 -11.62 -14.26
N GLU A 71 -10.01 -10.90 -14.43
CA GLU A 71 -10.18 -9.98 -15.56
C GLU A 71 -9.16 -8.83 -15.49
N ASP A 72 -9.05 -8.19 -14.32
CA ASP A 72 -8.15 -7.05 -14.16
C ASP A 72 -6.67 -7.48 -14.33
N VAL A 73 -6.30 -8.70 -13.95
CA VAL A 73 -4.98 -9.27 -14.24
C VAL A 73 -4.79 -9.53 -15.74
N ARG A 74 -5.78 -10.15 -16.40
CA ARG A 74 -5.75 -10.44 -17.83
C ARG A 74 -5.63 -9.17 -18.68
N LEU A 75 -6.30 -8.10 -18.27
CA LEU A 75 -6.23 -6.78 -18.90
C LEU A 75 -4.98 -5.98 -18.49
N GLY A 76 -4.11 -6.52 -17.62
CA GLY A 76 -2.88 -5.87 -17.19
C GLY A 76 -3.09 -4.65 -16.27
N ARG A 77 -4.27 -4.53 -15.65
CA ARG A 77 -4.62 -3.40 -14.76
C ARG A 77 -4.06 -3.57 -13.35
N ILE A 78 -3.89 -4.81 -12.91
CA ILE A 78 -3.30 -5.16 -11.62
C ILE A 78 -2.22 -6.25 -11.79
N PRO A 79 -1.26 -6.38 -10.86
CA PRO A 79 -0.19 -7.37 -10.96
C PRO A 79 -0.69 -8.83 -10.97
N LYS A 80 0.07 -9.72 -11.62
CA LYS A 80 -0.27 -11.15 -11.76
C LYS A 80 -0.49 -11.89 -10.43
N VAL A 81 0.20 -11.47 -9.37
CA VAL A 81 0.07 -12.06 -8.01
C VAL A 81 -1.37 -12.00 -7.44
N PHE A 82 -2.25 -11.18 -8.01
CA PHE A 82 -3.68 -11.12 -7.62
C PHE A 82 -4.53 -12.24 -8.25
N HIS A 83 -3.99 -13.01 -9.21
CA HIS A 83 -4.66 -14.15 -9.86
C HIS A 83 -3.65 -15.24 -10.23
N GLU A 84 -3.12 -15.93 -9.22
CA GLU A 84 -2.27 -17.12 -9.41
C GLU A 84 -3.07 -18.42 -9.58
N SER A 85 -4.35 -18.40 -9.17
CA SER A 85 -5.31 -19.50 -9.32
C SER A 85 -6.74 -18.99 -9.33
N ASP A 86 -7.69 -19.84 -9.73
CA ASP A 86 -9.14 -19.54 -9.67
C ASP A 86 -9.76 -19.80 -8.29
N ASP A 87 -8.98 -20.23 -7.29
CA ASP A 87 -9.48 -20.43 -5.92
C ASP A 87 -9.90 -19.07 -5.31
N PRO A 88 -11.17 -18.89 -4.89
CA PRO A 88 -11.61 -17.65 -4.23
C PRO A 88 -10.93 -17.41 -2.88
N ASN A 89 -10.42 -18.46 -2.22
CA ASN A 89 -9.72 -18.36 -0.94
C ASN A 89 -8.22 -18.11 -1.09
N ARG A 90 -7.69 -18.06 -2.33
CA ARG A 90 -6.28 -17.75 -2.56
C ARG A 90 -5.92 -16.44 -1.87
N LEU A 91 -4.74 -16.44 -1.24
CA LEU A 91 -4.25 -15.31 -0.47
C LEU A 91 -3.54 -14.33 -1.41
N VAL A 92 -4.10 -13.14 -1.55
CA VAL A 92 -3.51 -12.06 -2.37
C VAL A 92 -2.95 -10.94 -1.48
N PRO A 93 -1.86 -10.26 -1.90
CA PRO A 93 -1.26 -9.19 -1.12
C PRO A 93 -2.17 -7.98 -1.01
N ILE A 94 -2.04 -7.22 0.09
CA ILE A 94 -2.81 -5.98 0.27
C ILE A 94 -2.18 -4.77 -0.45
N VAL A 95 -0.96 -4.86 -0.93
CA VAL A 95 -0.26 -3.82 -1.73
C VAL A 95 0.40 -4.47 -2.95
N TRP A 96 0.88 -3.69 -3.91
CA TRP A 96 1.47 -4.26 -5.13
C TRP A 96 2.92 -4.66 -4.93
N GLU A 97 3.68 -3.86 -4.18
CA GLU A 97 5.10 -4.09 -3.94
C GLU A 97 5.47 -3.92 -2.45
N PRO A 98 6.54 -4.58 -1.96
CA PRO A 98 7.03 -4.36 -0.60
C PRO A 98 7.29 -2.90 -0.26
N LYS A 99 7.80 -2.12 -1.22
CA LYS A 99 8.14 -0.70 -1.01
C LYS A 99 6.94 0.16 -0.62
N ASP A 100 5.72 -0.32 -0.90
CA ASP A 100 4.45 0.36 -0.65
C ASP A 100 4.12 0.45 0.85
N PHE A 101 4.66 -0.43 1.70
CA PHE A 101 4.53 -0.23 3.14
C PHE A 101 5.32 1.00 3.59
N MET A 102 4.72 1.82 4.44
CA MET A 102 5.41 2.92 5.11
C MET A 102 5.69 2.50 6.56
N ILE A 103 6.84 2.95 7.08
CA ILE A 103 7.23 2.70 8.47
C ILE A 103 7.70 4.02 9.07
N ALA A 104 7.08 4.40 10.19
CA ALA A 104 7.44 5.51 11.04
C ALA A 104 7.76 5.01 12.45
N VAL A 105 8.83 5.55 13.04
CA VAL A 105 9.22 5.28 14.43
C VAL A 105 8.90 6.53 15.23
N THR A 106 8.04 6.42 16.24
CA THR A 106 7.58 7.55 17.05
C THR A 106 7.01 7.08 18.40
N GLY A 107 6.75 8.02 19.30
CA GLY A 107 6.20 7.77 20.62
C GLY A 107 7.30 7.51 21.67
N ASP A 108 6.89 6.90 22.78
CA ASP A 108 7.73 6.67 23.95
C ASP A 108 8.62 5.42 23.76
N SER A 109 9.93 5.57 23.98
CA SER A 109 10.93 4.51 23.92
C SER A 109 10.74 3.39 24.96
N LEU A 110 9.93 3.58 25.99
CA LEU A 110 9.69 2.59 27.04
C LEU A 110 8.34 1.87 26.89
N ARG A 111 7.59 2.17 25.83
CA ARG A 111 6.25 1.59 25.59
C ARG A 111 6.23 0.78 24.31
N ASN A 112 5.84 -0.49 24.41
CA ASN A 112 5.69 -1.38 23.26
C ASN A 112 4.31 -1.19 22.62
N ASN A 113 4.22 -0.32 21.61
CA ASN A 113 3.00 -0.11 20.83
C ASN A 113 3.30 -0.06 19.32
N ALA A 114 2.34 -0.56 18.53
CA ALA A 114 2.31 -0.42 17.09
C ALA A 114 0.88 -0.23 16.56
N TYR A 115 0.74 0.64 15.57
CA TYR A 115 -0.53 0.95 14.90
C TYR A 115 -0.34 0.90 13.38
N VAL A 116 -1.40 0.56 12.66
CA VAL A 116 -1.40 0.58 11.20
C VAL A 116 -2.51 1.51 10.73
N PHE A 117 -2.11 2.54 10.00
CA PHE A 117 -3.03 3.47 9.36
C PHE A 117 -3.07 3.22 7.86
N ALA A 118 -4.18 3.57 7.24
CA ALA A 118 -4.32 3.58 5.80
C ALA A 118 -4.80 4.96 5.36
N HIS A 119 -4.28 5.42 4.24
CA HIS A 119 -4.70 6.67 3.63
C HIS A 119 -5.70 6.39 2.50
N GLN A 120 -6.43 7.43 2.08
CA GLN A 120 -7.28 7.36 0.89
C GLN A 120 -6.39 7.50 -0.36
N GLY A 121 -6.09 6.39 -1.02
CA GLY A 121 -5.20 6.37 -2.20
C GLY A 121 -5.73 7.14 -3.41
N TYR A 122 -6.97 7.62 -3.39
CA TYR A 122 -7.53 8.45 -4.46
C TYR A 122 -6.76 9.78 -4.65
N LEU A 123 -6.29 10.38 -3.55
CA LEU A 123 -5.64 11.70 -3.55
C LEU A 123 -4.14 11.66 -3.91
N GLY A 124 -3.60 10.49 -4.22
CA GLY A 124 -2.20 10.33 -4.65
C GLY A 124 -1.34 9.54 -3.68
N TYR A 125 -0.04 9.54 -3.94
CA TYR A 125 0.96 8.77 -3.21
C TYR A 125 1.56 9.58 -2.06
N PRO A 126 1.40 9.17 -0.78
CA PRO A 126 2.15 9.81 0.30
C PRO A 126 3.64 9.48 0.17
N VAL A 127 4.49 10.51 0.27
CA VAL A 127 5.94 10.38 0.26
C VAL A 127 6.51 10.79 1.62
N GLY A 128 7.37 9.94 2.18
CA GLY A 128 8.17 10.29 3.37
C GLY A 128 9.55 10.85 3.03
N LYS A 129 9.84 11.04 1.74
CA LYS A 129 11.09 11.63 1.25
C LYS A 129 10.84 13.11 0.95
N LYS A 130 11.87 13.93 1.16
CA LYS A 130 11.86 15.31 0.69
C LYS A 130 11.60 15.33 -0.83
N ILE A 131 10.68 16.18 -1.26
CA ILE A 131 10.44 16.43 -2.68
C ILE A 131 11.53 17.40 -3.15
N GLU A 132 12.31 16.98 -4.14
CA GLU A 132 13.26 17.85 -4.83
C GLU A 132 12.57 18.42 -6.07
N LEU A 133 12.47 19.74 -6.13
CA LEU A 133 11.84 20.44 -7.23
C LEU A 133 12.84 20.52 -8.39
N GLY A 134 12.37 20.26 -9.61
CA GLY A 134 13.20 20.37 -10.81
C GLY A 134 13.58 21.83 -11.09
N VAL A 135 14.65 22.03 -11.86
CA VAL A 135 15.13 23.39 -12.24
C VAL A 135 14.07 24.22 -12.95
N GLU A 136 13.13 23.56 -13.63
CA GLU A 136 12.02 24.18 -14.38
C GLU A 136 10.80 24.51 -13.51
N TRP A 137 10.82 24.25 -12.20
CA TRP A 137 9.64 24.35 -11.34
C TRP A 137 9.00 25.74 -11.37
N GLU A 138 9.80 26.79 -11.32
CA GLU A 138 9.33 28.18 -11.41
C GLU A 138 8.65 28.48 -12.75
N ARG A 139 9.18 27.93 -13.86
CA ARG A 139 8.56 28.07 -15.19
C ARG A 139 7.20 27.37 -15.23
N LEU A 140 7.14 26.15 -14.72
CA LEU A 140 5.91 25.34 -14.71
C LEU A 140 4.81 26.01 -13.86
N LEU A 141 5.17 26.58 -12.70
CA LEU A 141 4.24 27.34 -11.86
C LEU A 141 3.65 28.56 -12.58
N MET A 142 4.48 29.28 -13.35
CA MET A 142 4.01 30.44 -14.12
C MET A 142 3.11 30.06 -15.30
N GLU A 143 3.30 28.87 -15.90
CA GLU A 143 2.48 28.35 -16.99
C GLU A 143 1.10 27.86 -16.51
N GLU A 144 1.02 27.31 -15.30
CA GLU A 144 -0.24 26.80 -14.71
C GLU A 144 -1.13 27.91 -14.12
N GLY A 145 -0.55 29.09 -13.84
CA GLY A 145 -1.28 30.28 -13.35
C GLY A 145 -2.01 31.09 -14.44
N ARG A 146 -2.19 30.54 -15.65
CA ARG A 146 -2.95 31.12 -16.77
C ARG A 146 -4.21 30.30 -17.07
#